data_AF-W7E6K7-F1
#
_entry.id   AF-W7E6K7-F1
#
_cell.length_a   1.000
_cell.length_b   1.000
_cell.length_c   1.000
_cell.angle_alpha   90.00
_cell.angle_beta   90.00
_cell.angle_gamma   90.00
#
_symmetry.space_group_name_H-M   'P 1'
#
loop_
_entity.id
_entity.type
_entity.pdbx_description
1 polymer ?
#
loop_
_entity_poly.entity_id
_entity_poly.type
_entity_poly.pdbx_seq_one_letter_code
_entity_poly.pdbx_strand_id
1 'polypeptide(L)'
;MCLSLLSYVHLLCALASTWRLDPAQPSRLHHLGPWPIVATMSSLLPTTPPNTLPPLLRLASELHLAIISFLPSLKDATDEDDLALLQLRRTNRYFRDLVPPPTHDDLLSLELVLYEYPVYACKFCLCLRPRAKFAAAMLKGKTGTNGQARYKRFCADCGFDTTVVGRSQRYCRGSRAFVGGVDWVWCKHCNLVKKEEEADSVCPGLCKACYTMLGCKCNVKCGRLLRSRTPPQPEASTQPRWALPKSNAPRVRWDVSDTDSDEDDRTDVYDYWDPHFELAQQEDDDWRAL
;
A
#
# COMPACT_ATOMS: atom_id res chain seq x y z
N MET A 1 22.94 -2.37 -30.60
CA MET A 1 21.65 -1.66 -30.71
C MET A 1 20.80 -1.70 -29.42
N CYS A 2 21.24 -2.31 -28.31
CA CYS A 2 20.44 -2.38 -27.06
C CYS A 2 20.57 -1.15 -26.13
N LEU A 3 21.57 -0.28 -26.31
CA LEU A 3 21.80 0.88 -25.43
C LEU A 3 20.80 2.04 -25.63
N SER A 4 20.00 2.04 -26.70
CA SER A 4 19.10 3.17 -27.01
C SER A 4 17.72 3.05 -26.35
N LEU A 5 17.30 1.86 -25.92
CA LEU A 5 15.97 1.65 -25.33
C LEU A 5 15.96 1.97 -23.82
N LEU A 6 17.03 1.63 -23.09
CA LEU A 6 17.18 1.93 -21.66
C LEU A 6 17.18 3.44 -21.38
N SER A 7 17.84 4.24 -22.23
CA SER A 7 17.85 5.71 -22.12
C SER A 7 16.44 6.32 -22.30
N TYR A 8 15.58 5.67 -23.10
CA TYR A 8 14.21 6.13 -23.34
C TYR A 8 13.28 5.82 -22.15
N VAL A 9 13.50 4.70 -21.45
CA VAL A 9 12.73 4.31 -20.25
C VAL A 9 13.03 5.22 -19.07
N HIS A 10 14.30 5.58 -18.84
CA HIS A 10 14.66 6.56 -17.80
C HIS A 10 14.09 7.96 -18.07
N LEU A 11 14.06 8.41 -19.34
CA LEU A 11 13.46 9.69 -19.70
C LEU A 11 11.95 9.72 -19.45
N LEU A 12 11.25 8.61 -19.70
CA LEU A 12 9.82 8.47 -19.44
C LEU A 12 9.50 8.42 -17.94
N CYS A 13 10.35 7.79 -17.12
CA CYS A 13 10.19 7.79 -15.65
C CYS A 13 10.43 9.17 -15.02
N ALA A 14 11.38 9.95 -15.55
CA ALA A 14 11.64 11.31 -15.08
C ALA A 14 10.46 12.27 -15.36
N LEU A 15 9.78 12.10 -16.51
CA LEU A 15 8.62 12.93 -16.89
C LEU A 15 7.33 12.57 -16.13
N ALA A 16 7.23 11.36 -15.57
CA ALA A 16 6.08 10.97 -14.75
C ALA A 16 6.12 11.61 -13.34
N SER A 17 7.29 12.07 -12.88
CA SER A 17 7.48 12.57 -11.50
C SER A 17 7.13 14.05 -11.31
N THR A 18 6.86 14.80 -12.37
CA THR A 18 6.54 16.24 -12.31
C THR A 18 5.04 16.56 -12.27
N TRP A 19 4.16 15.56 -12.37
CA TRP A 19 2.71 15.76 -12.26
C TRP A 19 2.25 15.71 -10.80
N ARG A 20 2.75 16.64 -9.98
CA ARG A 20 2.16 16.95 -8.67
C ARG A 20 1.25 18.17 -8.86
N LEU A 21 -0.02 17.92 -9.19
CA LEU A 21 -1.06 18.94 -9.27
C LEU A 21 -1.36 19.47 -7.87
N ASP A 22 -1.00 20.72 -7.61
CA ASP A 22 -1.53 21.52 -6.50
C ASP A 22 -3.02 21.81 -6.75
N PRO A 23 -3.95 21.39 -5.87
CA PRO A 23 -5.36 21.73 -6.00
C PRO A 23 -5.66 22.95 -5.11
N ALA A 24 -5.37 24.16 -5.58
CA ALA A 24 -5.89 25.38 -4.94
C ALA A 24 -5.83 26.61 -5.86
N GLN A 25 -6.88 26.83 -6.66
CA GLN A 25 -7.22 28.17 -7.14
C GLN A 25 -8.76 28.35 -7.17
N PRO A 26 -9.29 29.43 -6.56
CA PRO A 26 -10.72 29.69 -6.45
C PRO A 26 -11.32 30.34 -7.70
N SER A 27 -12.57 29.99 -7.93
CA SER A 27 -13.45 30.44 -9.01
C SER A 27 -13.61 31.96 -9.07
N ARG A 28 -13.15 32.59 -10.15
CA ARG A 28 -13.58 33.95 -10.58
C ARG A 28 -14.53 33.84 -11.76
N LEU A 29 -15.81 34.11 -11.49
CA LEU A 29 -16.86 34.36 -12.46
C LEU A 29 -16.56 35.66 -13.23
N HIS A 30 -16.32 35.55 -14.53
CA HIS A 30 -16.28 36.69 -15.44
C HIS A 30 -17.55 36.72 -16.30
N HIS A 31 -18.08 37.94 -16.42
CA HIS A 31 -19.25 38.36 -17.16
C HIS A 31 -19.24 37.94 -18.64
N LEU A 32 -20.41 37.48 -19.10
CA LEU A 32 -20.74 37.23 -20.50
C LEU A 32 -20.96 38.57 -21.23
N GLY A 33 -20.17 38.81 -22.28
CA GLY A 33 -20.45 39.80 -23.32
C GLY A 33 -20.86 39.11 -24.63
N PRO A 34 -21.76 39.71 -25.44
CA PRO A 34 -22.25 39.10 -26.67
C PRO A 34 -21.25 39.25 -27.83
N TRP A 35 -20.90 38.14 -28.47
CA TRP A 35 -20.06 38.11 -29.67
C TRP A 35 -20.92 38.15 -30.95
N PRO A 36 -20.51 38.87 -32.00
CA PRO A 36 -21.21 38.88 -33.28
C PRO A 36 -20.93 37.59 -34.07
N ILE A 37 -22.01 37.04 -34.63
CA ILE A 37 -22.00 35.86 -35.50
C ILE A 37 -21.57 36.33 -36.90
N VAL A 38 -20.36 35.95 -37.32
CA VAL A 38 -19.94 36.05 -38.73
C VAL A 38 -19.79 34.63 -39.25
N ALA A 39 -20.73 34.21 -40.09
CA ALA A 39 -20.75 32.90 -40.72
C ALA A 39 -19.75 32.87 -41.88
N THR A 40 -18.60 32.23 -41.66
CA THR A 40 -17.64 31.91 -42.73
C THR A 40 -17.82 30.45 -43.13
N MET A 41 -18.39 30.22 -44.32
CA MET A 41 -18.49 28.89 -44.92
C MET A 41 -17.13 28.47 -45.47
N SER A 42 -16.28 27.90 -44.61
CA SER A 42 -15.03 27.25 -45.02
C SER A 42 -15.23 25.73 -45.13
N SER A 43 -15.29 25.28 -46.38
CA SER A 43 -14.83 24.00 -46.92
C SER A 43 -14.76 22.80 -45.96
N LEU A 44 -15.78 21.93 -46.06
CA LEU A 44 -15.86 20.63 -45.41
C LEU A 44 -14.98 19.61 -46.12
N LEU A 45 -13.68 19.61 -45.85
CA LEU A 45 -12.87 18.40 -45.96
C LEU A 45 -12.81 17.76 -44.57
N PRO A 46 -13.21 16.49 -44.40
CA PRO A 46 -13.02 15.77 -43.15
C PRO A 46 -11.53 15.50 -42.98
N THR A 47 -10.80 16.50 -42.46
CA THR A 47 -9.46 16.32 -41.94
C THR A 47 -9.60 15.43 -40.73
N THR A 48 -9.38 14.12 -40.90
CA THR A 48 -9.28 13.19 -39.78
C THR A 48 -8.34 13.83 -38.76
N PRO A 49 -8.80 14.08 -37.51
CA PRO A 49 -7.96 14.70 -36.51
C PRO A 49 -6.67 13.87 -36.41
N PRO A 50 -5.50 14.52 -36.37
CA PRO A 50 -4.23 13.81 -36.29
C PRO A 50 -4.33 12.86 -35.11
N ASN A 51 -4.23 11.55 -35.38
CA ASN A 51 -4.34 10.49 -34.38
C ASN A 51 -3.60 10.93 -33.11
N THR A 52 -4.33 11.27 -32.05
CA THR A 52 -3.79 11.92 -30.85
C THR A 52 -3.29 10.94 -29.81
N LEU A 53 -3.48 9.64 -30.02
CA LEU A 53 -3.04 8.61 -29.09
C LEU A 53 -1.50 8.56 -29.00
N PRO A 54 -0.91 8.27 -27.84
CA PRO A 54 0.53 8.04 -27.72
C PRO A 54 1.01 6.96 -28.70
N PRO A 55 2.20 7.07 -29.31
CA PRO A 55 2.69 6.13 -30.32
C PRO A 55 2.62 4.66 -29.88
N LEU A 56 2.92 4.37 -28.61
CA LEU A 56 2.86 3.02 -28.06
C LEU A 56 1.43 2.44 -28.15
N LEU A 57 0.40 3.21 -27.76
CA LEU A 57 -0.99 2.73 -27.75
C LEU A 57 -1.62 2.60 -29.14
N ARG A 58 -0.90 2.96 -30.20
CA ARG A 58 -1.32 2.74 -31.60
C ARG A 58 -0.91 1.36 -32.13
N LEU A 59 -0.03 0.64 -31.42
CA LEU A 59 0.39 -0.68 -31.82
C LEU A 59 -0.76 -1.68 -31.62
N ALA A 60 -0.75 -2.74 -32.43
CA ALA A 60 -1.66 -3.86 -32.26
C ALA A 60 -1.38 -4.59 -30.93
N SER A 61 -2.41 -5.20 -30.33
CA SER A 61 -2.29 -5.89 -29.03
C SER A 61 -1.24 -7.00 -29.00
N GLU A 62 -1.02 -7.66 -30.14
CA GLU A 62 -0.02 -8.71 -30.32
C GLU A 62 1.39 -8.15 -30.14
N LEU A 63 1.64 -6.94 -30.63
CA LEU A 63 2.93 -6.25 -30.43
C LEU A 63 3.11 -5.82 -28.98
N HIS A 64 2.04 -5.41 -28.29
CA HIS A 64 2.12 -5.13 -26.85
C HIS A 64 2.48 -6.38 -26.04
N LEU A 65 1.86 -7.52 -26.35
CA LEU A 65 2.17 -8.79 -25.71
C LEU A 65 3.61 -9.23 -26.00
N ALA A 66 4.08 -9.06 -27.25
CA ALA A 66 5.47 -9.32 -27.60
C ALA A 66 6.43 -8.43 -26.80
N ILE A 67 6.16 -7.12 -26.68
CA ILE A 67 6.97 -6.20 -25.86
C ILE A 67 6.99 -6.65 -24.39
N ILE A 68 5.83 -7.00 -23.82
CA ILE A 68 5.72 -7.48 -22.44
C ILE A 68 6.53 -8.75 -22.22
N SER A 69 6.56 -9.66 -23.19
CA SER A 69 7.33 -10.92 -23.09
C SER A 69 8.85 -10.73 -23.05
N PHE A 70 9.35 -9.56 -23.49
CA PHE A 70 10.76 -9.20 -23.38
C PHE A 70 11.12 -8.48 -22.07
N LEU A 71 10.14 -8.16 -21.22
CA LEU A 71 10.41 -7.55 -19.92
C LEU A 71 10.77 -8.62 -18.88
N PRO A 72 11.70 -8.36 -17.95
CA PRO A 72 12.05 -9.30 -16.88
C PRO A 72 10.82 -9.74 -16.08
N SER A 73 10.76 -11.03 -15.77
CA SER A 73 9.73 -11.58 -14.89
C SER A 73 9.92 -11.06 -13.47
N LEU A 74 8.82 -10.79 -12.77
CA LEU A 74 8.86 -10.31 -11.39
C LEU A 74 9.49 -11.31 -10.41
N LYS A 75 9.50 -12.60 -10.78
CA LYS A 75 10.12 -13.67 -9.98
C LYS A 75 11.64 -13.63 -10.02
N ASP A 76 12.19 -13.11 -11.11
CA ASP A 76 13.62 -13.10 -11.41
C ASP A 76 14.23 -11.71 -11.13
N ALA A 77 13.44 -10.80 -10.53
CA ALA A 77 13.88 -9.44 -10.24
C ALA A 77 15.01 -9.45 -9.20
N THR A 78 16.20 -9.01 -9.61
CA THR A 78 17.36 -8.82 -8.74
C THR A 78 17.61 -7.36 -8.41
N ASP A 79 17.19 -6.47 -9.32
CA ASP A 79 17.51 -5.04 -9.27
C ASP A 79 16.27 -4.16 -9.47
N GLU A 80 16.40 -2.86 -9.21
CA GLU A 80 15.31 -1.89 -9.39
C GLU A 80 14.80 -1.80 -10.83
N ASP A 81 15.68 -2.04 -11.80
CA ASP A 81 15.37 -1.99 -13.23
C ASP A 81 14.39 -3.11 -13.64
N ASP A 82 14.31 -4.19 -12.86
CA ASP A 82 13.39 -5.31 -13.10
C ASP A 82 11.93 -5.00 -12.71
N LEU A 83 11.67 -3.78 -12.21
CA LEU A 83 10.32 -3.30 -11.94
C LEU A 83 9.55 -2.85 -13.19
N ALA A 84 10.12 -2.98 -14.39
CA ALA A 84 9.54 -2.51 -15.64
C ALA A 84 8.09 -3.00 -15.85
N LEU A 85 7.77 -4.26 -15.52
CA LEU A 85 6.41 -4.80 -15.62
C LEU A 85 5.42 -4.09 -14.68
N LEU A 86 5.82 -3.84 -13.42
CA LEU A 86 4.97 -3.13 -12.47
C LEU A 86 4.78 -1.67 -12.86
N GLN A 87 5.84 -1.03 -13.36
CA GLN A 87 5.76 0.34 -13.87
C GLN A 87 4.79 0.41 -15.05
N LEU A 88 4.93 -0.49 -16.04
CA LEU A 88 4.05 -0.59 -17.19
C LEU A 88 2.59 -0.79 -16.77
N ARG A 89 2.33 -1.73 -15.85
CA ARG A 89 1.00 -2.01 -15.27
C ARG A 89 0.38 -0.78 -14.61
N ARG A 90 1.18 0.12 -14.02
CA ARG A 90 0.71 1.35 -13.35
C ARG A 90 0.41 2.50 -14.31
N THR A 91 0.93 2.47 -15.54
CA THR A 91 0.79 3.61 -16.47
C THR A 91 -0.64 3.86 -16.92
N ASN A 92 -1.40 2.80 -17.24
CA ASN A 92 -2.79 2.94 -17.70
C ASN A 92 -3.62 1.67 -17.43
N ARG A 93 -4.94 1.78 -17.64
CA ARG A 93 -5.87 0.65 -17.46
C ARG A 93 -5.64 -0.48 -18.48
N TYR A 94 -5.28 -0.14 -19.72
CA TYR A 94 -5.05 -1.13 -20.79
C TYR A 94 -3.93 -2.13 -20.43
N PHE A 95 -2.74 -1.64 -20.08
CA PHE A 95 -1.62 -2.48 -19.65
C PHE A 95 -1.87 -3.14 -18.30
N ARG A 96 -2.69 -2.54 -17.44
CA ARG A 96 -3.12 -3.20 -16.20
C ARG A 96 -3.94 -4.47 -16.46
N ASP A 97 -4.73 -4.47 -17.51
CA ASP A 97 -5.55 -5.62 -17.88
C ASP A 97 -4.76 -6.62 -18.75
N LEU A 98 -3.76 -6.14 -19.51
CA LEU A 98 -2.89 -6.96 -20.37
C LEU A 98 -1.77 -7.70 -19.61
N VAL A 99 -1.11 -7.03 -18.66
CA VAL A 99 -0.06 -7.63 -17.82
C VAL A 99 -0.74 -8.44 -16.72
N PRO A 100 -0.33 -9.70 -16.44
CA PRO A 100 -0.89 -10.46 -15.32
C PRO A 100 -0.75 -9.72 -13.97
N PRO A 101 -1.71 -9.81 -13.04
CA PRO A 101 -1.53 -9.27 -11.70
C PRO A 101 -0.39 -10.01 -10.98
N PRO A 102 0.48 -9.29 -10.25
CA PRO A 102 1.53 -9.94 -9.46
C PRO A 102 0.92 -10.84 -8.39
N THR A 103 1.57 -11.97 -8.12
CA THR A 103 1.21 -12.79 -6.95
C THR A 103 1.67 -12.09 -5.67
N HIS A 104 1.12 -12.50 -4.53
CA HIS A 104 1.56 -11.92 -3.26
C HIS A 104 3.02 -12.26 -2.96
N ASP A 105 3.47 -13.46 -3.32
CA ASP A 105 4.85 -13.88 -3.13
C ASP A 105 5.82 -13.07 -3.99
N ASP A 106 5.45 -12.76 -5.25
CA ASP A 106 6.24 -11.85 -6.10
C ASP A 106 6.44 -10.49 -5.39
N LEU A 107 5.39 -9.94 -4.78
CA LEU A 107 5.48 -8.67 -4.06
C LEU A 107 6.34 -8.76 -2.79
N LEU A 108 6.31 -9.90 -2.10
CA LEU A 108 7.15 -10.13 -0.93
C LEU A 108 8.63 -10.28 -1.31
N SER A 109 8.93 -10.90 -2.45
CA SER A 109 10.28 -10.96 -3.00
C SER A 109 10.78 -9.57 -3.38
N LEU A 110 9.95 -8.78 -4.06
CA LEU A 110 10.28 -7.39 -4.41
C LEU A 110 10.49 -6.48 -3.21
N GLU A 111 9.77 -6.72 -2.10
CA GLU A 111 10.01 -5.97 -0.87
C GLU A 111 11.44 -6.16 -0.33
N LEU A 112 12.04 -7.34 -0.54
CA LEU A 112 13.43 -7.61 -0.15
C LEU A 112 14.43 -6.92 -1.07
N VAL A 113 14.15 -6.89 -2.38
CA VAL A 113 14.99 -6.18 -3.36
C VAL A 113 14.95 -4.68 -3.09
N LEU A 114 13.77 -4.14 -2.77
CA LEU A 114 13.53 -2.72 -2.51
C LEU A 114 13.74 -2.35 -1.04
N TYR A 115 14.64 -3.02 -0.32
CA TYR A 115 14.85 -2.81 1.12
C TYR A 115 15.23 -1.36 1.49
N GLU A 116 15.80 -0.61 0.56
CA GLU A 116 16.15 0.81 0.73
C GLU A 116 14.92 1.72 0.76
N TYR A 117 13.82 1.27 0.17
CA TYR A 117 12.56 2.00 0.12
C TYR A 117 11.64 1.48 1.22
N PRO A 118 10.98 2.36 1.99
CA PRO A 118 10.06 1.96 3.04
C PRO A 118 8.71 1.56 2.40
N VAL A 119 8.68 0.48 1.62
CA VAL A 119 7.51 -0.10 0.97
C VAL A 119 7.25 -1.51 1.48
N TYR A 120 6.00 -1.94 1.47
CA TYR A 120 5.60 -3.27 1.94
C TYR A 120 4.50 -3.86 1.06
N ALA A 121 4.50 -5.18 0.91
CA ALA A 121 3.46 -5.90 0.19
C ALA A 121 2.14 -5.95 0.99
N CYS A 122 1.01 -5.79 0.28
CA CYS A 122 -0.32 -5.98 0.83
C CYS A 122 -0.97 -7.23 0.21
N LYS A 123 -1.38 -8.19 1.06
CA LYS A 123 -2.04 -9.43 0.65
C LYS A 123 -3.33 -9.22 -0.14
N PHE A 124 -4.07 -8.15 0.12
CA PHE A 124 -5.43 -7.98 -0.45
C PHE A 124 -5.49 -7.16 -1.72
N CYS A 125 -4.78 -6.04 -1.81
CA CYS A 125 -4.75 -5.25 -3.05
C CYS A 125 -3.63 -5.64 -4.00
N LEU A 126 -2.78 -6.60 -3.63
CA LEU A 126 -1.66 -7.09 -4.43
C LEU A 126 -0.82 -5.92 -5.00
N CYS A 127 -0.46 -5.00 -4.10
CA CYS A 127 0.34 -3.82 -4.41
C CYS A 127 1.40 -3.61 -3.33
N LEU A 128 2.57 -3.10 -3.74
CA LEU A 128 3.52 -2.48 -2.82
C LEU A 128 2.96 -1.11 -2.38
N ARG A 129 2.93 -0.87 -1.07
CA ARG A 129 2.44 0.38 -0.49
C ARG A 129 3.51 0.99 0.42
N PRO A 130 3.60 2.33 0.52
CA PRO A 130 4.52 2.97 1.46
C PRO A 130 4.23 2.57 2.91
N ARG A 131 5.25 2.59 3.75
CA ARG A 131 5.18 2.31 5.21
C ARG A 131 4.05 3.05 5.90
N ALA A 132 3.84 4.32 5.54
CA ALA A 132 2.79 5.17 6.10
C ALA A 132 1.37 4.65 5.84
N LYS A 133 1.18 3.69 4.92
CA LYS A 133 -0.10 3.05 4.63
C LYS A 133 -0.37 1.78 5.44
N PHE A 134 0.56 1.36 6.28
CA PHE A 134 0.37 0.21 7.17
C PHE A 134 0.20 0.67 8.62
N ALA A 135 -0.56 -0.11 9.38
CA ALA A 135 -0.65 0.09 10.81
C ALA A 135 0.70 -0.24 11.47
N ALA A 136 1.08 0.50 12.52
CA ALA A 136 2.32 0.28 13.25
C ALA A 136 2.46 -1.17 13.77
N ALA A 137 1.34 -1.82 14.10
CA ALA A 137 1.32 -3.23 14.48
C ALA A 137 1.74 -4.16 13.32
N MET A 138 1.32 -3.87 12.08
CA MET A 138 1.68 -4.66 10.89
C MET A 138 3.16 -4.54 10.52
N LEU A 139 3.84 -3.51 11.02
CA LEU A 139 5.25 -3.24 10.74
C LEU A 139 6.20 -3.77 11.83
N LYS A 140 5.66 -4.37 12.90
CA LYS A 140 6.40 -4.85 14.07
C LYS A 140 6.18 -6.35 14.28
N GLY A 141 7.01 -6.97 15.12
CA GLY A 141 6.86 -8.36 15.56
C GLY A 141 6.86 -9.36 14.39
N LYS A 142 6.02 -10.39 14.48
CA LYS A 142 5.92 -11.49 13.51
C LYS A 142 5.56 -11.01 12.09
N THR A 143 4.89 -9.86 11.93
CA THR A 143 4.49 -9.31 10.62
C THR A 143 5.49 -8.28 10.07
N GLY A 144 6.54 -7.91 10.80
CA GLY A 144 7.55 -6.94 10.36
C GLY A 144 8.36 -7.41 9.14
N THR A 145 9.28 -6.56 8.64
CA THR A 145 10.09 -6.85 7.43
C THR A 145 10.76 -8.23 7.48
N ASN A 146 11.37 -8.55 8.63
CA ASN A 146 12.08 -9.81 8.88
C ASN A 146 11.23 -10.83 9.67
N GLY A 147 9.92 -10.60 9.77
CA GLY A 147 9.01 -11.44 10.54
C GLY A 147 8.50 -12.64 9.74
N GLN A 148 8.34 -13.79 10.41
CA GLN A 148 7.86 -15.04 9.79
C GLN A 148 6.44 -14.94 9.21
N ALA A 149 5.62 -14.04 9.74
CA ALA A 149 4.25 -13.81 9.30
C ALA A 149 4.11 -12.57 8.40
N ARG A 150 5.18 -12.13 7.73
CA ARG A 150 5.14 -10.98 6.80
C ARG A 150 4.08 -11.14 5.70
N TYR A 151 3.80 -12.38 5.30
CA TYR A 151 2.78 -12.71 4.31
C TYR A 151 1.34 -12.45 4.78
N LYS A 152 1.13 -12.19 6.07
CA LYS A 152 -0.18 -11.82 6.64
C LYS A 152 -0.43 -10.31 6.60
N ARG A 153 0.52 -9.49 6.14
CA ARG A 153 0.38 -8.02 6.13
C ARG A 153 -0.70 -7.55 5.17
N PHE A 154 -1.34 -6.45 5.57
CA PHE A 154 -2.26 -5.69 4.74
C PHE A 154 -2.19 -4.19 5.06
N CYS A 155 -2.43 -3.37 4.04
CA CYS A 155 -2.48 -1.92 4.22
C CYS A 155 -3.76 -1.51 4.96
N ALA A 156 -3.72 -0.35 5.61
CA ALA A 156 -4.85 0.21 6.34
C ALA A 156 -6.08 0.41 5.45
N ASP A 157 -5.88 0.86 4.21
CA ASP A 157 -6.97 1.06 3.24
C ASP A 157 -7.74 -0.27 3.02
N CYS A 158 -7.04 -1.40 2.81
CA CYS A 158 -7.69 -2.71 2.69
C CYS A 158 -8.25 -3.24 4.03
N GLY A 159 -7.59 -2.93 5.15
CA GLY A 159 -8.02 -3.43 6.46
C GLY A 159 -9.30 -2.78 6.97
N PHE A 160 -9.53 -1.52 6.60
CA PHE A 160 -10.70 -0.71 6.96
C PHE A 160 -11.73 -0.58 5.83
N ASP A 161 -11.55 -1.29 4.72
CA ASP A 161 -12.48 -1.25 3.61
C ASP A 161 -13.85 -1.82 4.04
N THR A 162 -14.87 -0.98 3.92
CA THR A 162 -16.27 -1.29 4.26
C THR A 162 -17.09 -1.67 3.02
N THR A 163 -16.56 -1.42 1.83
CA THR A 163 -17.31 -1.47 0.57
C THR A 163 -17.42 -2.88 0.01
N VAL A 164 -16.44 -3.73 0.30
CA VAL A 164 -16.40 -5.10 -0.21
C VAL A 164 -17.16 -6.03 0.74
N VAL A 165 -18.48 -6.14 0.52
CA VAL A 165 -19.33 -7.13 1.19
C VAL A 165 -18.83 -8.53 0.85
N GLY A 166 -18.56 -9.37 1.86
CA GLY A 166 -18.15 -10.76 1.68
C GLY A 166 -16.64 -11.03 1.74
N ARG A 167 -15.77 -10.01 1.60
CA ARG A 167 -14.38 -10.17 2.06
C ARG A 167 -14.34 -10.00 3.56
N SER A 168 -13.73 -10.95 4.26
CA SER A 168 -13.60 -10.92 5.70
C SER A 168 -12.90 -9.61 6.12
N GLN A 169 -13.69 -8.73 6.72
CA GLN A 169 -13.27 -7.44 7.23
C GLN A 169 -12.15 -7.66 8.24
N ARG A 170 -10.98 -7.04 8.04
CA ARG A 170 -9.79 -7.35 8.83
C ARG A 170 -9.84 -6.63 10.17
N TYR A 171 -9.95 -5.31 10.13
CA TYR A 171 -10.19 -4.58 11.36
C TYR A 171 -11.66 -4.74 11.73
N CYS A 172 -11.92 -5.32 12.91
CA CYS A 172 -13.26 -5.41 13.44
C CYS A 172 -13.76 -4.03 13.88
N ARG A 173 -15.09 -3.88 13.98
CA ARG A 173 -15.70 -2.67 14.58
C ARG A 173 -15.12 -2.43 15.97
N GLY A 174 -14.68 -1.20 16.20
CA GLY A 174 -14.00 -0.77 17.41
C GLY A 174 -12.49 -0.93 17.40
N SER A 175 -11.91 -1.48 16.34
CA SER A 175 -10.47 -1.52 16.17
C SER A 175 -9.91 -0.11 16.04
N ARG A 176 -8.77 0.13 16.67
CA ARG A 176 -7.94 1.33 16.50
C ARG A 176 -6.61 0.91 15.89
N ALA A 177 -6.14 1.67 14.91
CA ALA A 177 -4.85 1.45 14.28
C ALA A 177 -4.10 2.77 14.15
N PHE A 178 -2.80 2.76 14.43
CA PHE A 178 -1.93 3.90 14.23
C PHE A 178 -1.23 3.76 12.87
N VAL A 179 -1.58 4.60 11.90
CA VAL A 179 -1.21 4.47 10.49
C VAL A 179 -0.49 5.75 10.06
N GLY A 180 0.81 5.65 9.75
CA GLY A 180 1.58 6.81 9.27
C GLY A 180 1.61 8.01 10.22
N GLY A 181 1.59 7.78 11.54
CA GLY A 181 1.54 8.86 12.53
C GLY A 181 0.12 9.31 12.91
N VAL A 182 -0.90 8.75 12.27
CA VAL A 182 -2.30 9.14 12.44
C VAL A 182 -3.12 8.04 13.08
N ASP A 183 -3.96 8.38 14.05
CA ASP A 183 -4.93 7.45 14.62
C ASP A 183 -6.12 7.22 13.69
N TRP A 184 -6.45 5.95 13.47
CA TRP A 184 -7.63 5.50 12.75
C TRP A 184 -8.49 4.68 13.69
N VAL A 185 -9.80 4.87 13.66
CA VAL A 185 -10.76 4.07 14.42
C VAL A 185 -11.92 3.67 13.54
N TRP A 186 -12.32 2.40 13.64
CA TRP A 186 -13.61 1.95 13.15
C TRP A 186 -14.63 2.13 14.26
N CYS A 187 -15.49 3.14 14.18
CA CYS A 187 -16.43 3.41 15.25
C CYS A 187 -17.49 2.30 15.37
N LYS A 188 -17.68 1.74 16.58
CA LYS A 188 -18.73 0.74 16.87
C LYS A 188 -20.15 1.30 16.73
N HIS A 189 -20.33 2.62 16.87
CA HIS A 189 -21.65 3.23 16.88
C HIS A 189 -22.10 3.67 15.49
N CYS A 190 -21.35 4.57 14.84
CA CYS A 190 -21.72 5.05 13.51
C CYS A 190 -21.27 4.14 12.36
N ASN A 191 -20.49 3.09 12.65
CA ASN A 191 -19.93 2.15 11.66
C ASN A 191 -19.05 2.81 10.58
N LEU A 192 -18.61 4.04 10.80
CA LEU A 192 -17.71 4.77 9.91
C LEU A 192 -16.27 4.68 10.40
N VAL A 193 -15.35 4.68 9.45
CA VAL A 193 -13.91 4.83 9.70
C VAL A 193 -13.61 6.31 9.88
N LYS A 194 -12.97 6.63 10.99
CA LYS A 194 -12.63 7.99 11.40
C LYS A 194 -11.12 8.10 11.57
N LYS A 195 -10.55 9.25 11.24
CA LYS A 195 -9.09 9.48 11.19
C LYS A 195 -8.73 10.71 12.01
N GLU A 196 -7.47 10.79 12.45
CA GLU A 196 -6.89 11.97 13.10
C GLU A 196 -7.73 12.40 14.32
N GLU A 197 -8.08 13.68 14.39
CA GLU A 197 -8.86 14.26 15.49
C GLU A 197 -10.24 13.60 15.64
N GLU A 198 -10.85 13.12 14.55
CA GLU A 198 -12.13 12.42 14.64
C GLU A 198 -11.98 11.03 15.29
N ALA A 199 -10.79 10.43 15.23
CA ALA A 199 -10.48 9.16 15.86
C ALA A 199 -10.02 9.29 17.32
N ASP A 200 -9.65 10.51 17.75
CA ASP A 200 -9.14 10.75 19.08
C ASP A 200 -10.26 10.75 20.12
N SER A 201 -10.59 9.56 20.60
CA SER A 201 -11.48 9.38 21.73
C SER A 201 -10.80 8.55 22.83
N VAL A 202 -11.21 8.83 24.08
CA VAL A 202 -10.75 8.13 25.28
C VAL A 202 -11.33 6.72 25.34
N CYS A 203 -12.52 6.51 24.77
CA CYS A 203 -13.19 5.22 24.80
C CYS A 203 -12.70 4.33 23.63
N PRO A 204 -12.15 3.14 23.91
CA PRO A 204 -11.69 2.25 22.85
C PRO A 204 -12.85 1.87 21.91
N GLY A 205 -12.67 2.19 20.63
CA GLY A 205 -13.58 1.79 19.56
C GLY A 205 -14.74 2.74 19.27
N LEU A 206 -14.76 3.94 19.86
CA LEU A 206 -15.66 5.02 19.43
C LEU A 206 -14.86 6.14 18.75
N CYS A 207 -15.49 6.83 17.81
CA CYS A 207 -14.94 8.10 17.32
C CYS A 207 -15.27 9.24 18.29
N LYS A 208 -14.56 10.36 18.18
CA LYS A 208 -14.72 11.54 19.04
C LYS A 208 -16.18 12.03 19.07
N ALA A 209 -16.84 12.12 17.91
CA ALA A 209 -18.23 12.56 17.82
C ALA A 209 -19.21 11.63 18.55
N CYS A 210 -19.13 10.32 18.32
CA CYS A 210 -20.00 9.35 18.99
C CYS A 210 -19.69 9.24 20.48
N TYR A 211 -18.43 9.40 20.88
CA TYR A 211 -18.03 9.45 22.28
C TYR A 211 -18.68 10.62 23.02
N THR A 212 -18.62 11.84 22.46
CA THR A 212 -19.25 13.03 23.03
C THR A 212 -20.77 12.91 23.07
N MET A 213 -21.39 12.38 22.01
CA MET A 213 -22.84 12.25 21.90
C MET A 213 -23.41 11.21 22.89
N LEU A 214 -22.78 10.04 23.00
CA LEU A 214 -23.29 8.95 23.83
C LEU A 214 -22.98 9.14 25.31
N GLY A 215 -22.09 10.08 25.66
CA GLY A 215 -21.64 10.32 27.02
C GLY A 215 -21.17 9.02 27.68
N CYS A 216 -20.13 8.38 27.10
CA CYS A 216 -19.71 7.04 27.50
C CYS A 216 -19.58 6.93 29.03
N LYS A 217 -20.51 6.18 29.65
CA LYS A 217 -20.50 5.86 31.07
C LYS A 217 -19.46 4.78 31.41
N CYS A 218 -18.36 4.71 30.66
CA CYS A 218 -17.24 3.83 30.95
C CYS A 218 -16.54 4.31 32.23
N ASN A 219 -17.24 4.14 33.35
CA ASN A 219 -16.88 4.56 34.69
C ASN A 219 -15.60 3.82 35.09
N VAL A 220 -14.55 4.58 35.37
CA VAL A 220 -13.35 4.18 36.13
C VAL A 220 -12.36 3.19 35.48
N LYS A 221 -12.77 2.26 34.59
CA LYS A 221 -11.83 1.26 34.03
C LYS A 221 -11.05 1.70 32.78
N CYS A 222 -11.58 2.62 31.96
CA CYS A 222 -10.86 3.07 30.75
C CYS A 222 -9.79 4.15 31.03
N GLY A 223 -9.91 4.90 32.14
CA GLY A 223 -9.03 6.04 32.44
C GLY A 223 -7.62 5.70 32.93
N ARG A 224 -7.32 4.44 33.29
CA ARG A 224 -6.00 4.06 33.84
C ARG A 224 -4.98 3.56 32.82
N LEU A 225 -5.38 3.17 31.60
CA LEU A 225 -4.45 2.60 30.60
C LEU A 225 -3.95 3.61 29.54
N LEU A 226 -4.50 4.82 29.51
CA LEU A 226 -4.14 5.84 28.50
C LEU A 226 -3.01 6.81 28.94
N ARG A 227 -2.45 6.68 30.15
CA ARG A 227 -1.37 7.57 30.62
C ARG A 227 0.07 7.07 30.39
N SER A 228 0.28 5.92 29.75
CA SER A 228 1.65 5.40 29.52
C SER A 228 2.01 5.11 28.06
N ARG A 229 1.14 5.40 27.09
CA ARG A 229 1.57 5.50 25.68
C ARG A 229 2.05 6.92 25.43
N THR A 230 3.27 7.21 25.87
CA THR A 230 4.05 8.27 25.23
C THR A 230 4.00 7.97 23.74
N PRO A 231 3.54 8.92 22.88
CA PRO A 231 3.68 8.74 21.44
C PRO A 231 5.14 8.35 21.19
N PRO A 232 5.43 7.34 20.35
CA PRO A 232 6.80 7.13 19.92
C PRO A 232 7.28 8.49 19.43
N GLN A 233 8.20 9.11 20.18
CA GLN A 233 8.81 10.37 19.78
C GLN A 233 9.26 10.17 18.34
N PRO A 234 9.01 11.11 17.43
CA PRO A 234 9.58 11.03 16.10
C PRO A 234 11.08 10.87 16.31
N GLU A 235 11.60 9.66 16.09
CA GLU A 235 13.02 9.39 16.20
C GLU A 235 13.69 10.39 15.29
N ALA A 236 14.38 11.36 15.88
CA ALA A 236 15.14 12.37 15.18
C ALA A 236 15.95 11.62 14.13
N SER A 237 15.78 12.00 12.86
CA SER A 237 16.33 11.37 11.66
C SER A 237 17.70 10.75 11.93
N THR A 238 17.71 9.49 12.35
CA THR A 238 18.95 8.76 12.53
C THR A 238 19.27 8.30 11.14
N GLN A 239 20.23 8.98 10.50
CA GLN A 239 20.78 8.52 9.23
C GLN A 239 21.12 7.03 9.35
N PRO A 240 20.85 6.23 8.30
CA PRO A 240 21.17 4.82 8.33
C PRO A 240 22.69 4.65 8.44
N ARG A 241 23.19 4.37 9.64
CA ARG A 241 24.58 4.02 9.88
C ARG A 241 24.78 2.54 9.56
N TRP A 242 24.67 2.18 8.27
CA TRP A 242 25.22 0.93 7.75
C TRP A 242 26.74 1.09 7.59
N ALA A 243 27.45 1.23 8.71
CA ALA A 243 28.88 1.05 8.71
C ALA A 243 29.15 -0.46 8.59
N LEU A 244 29.61 -0.88 7.42
CA LEU A 244 30.19 -2.20 7.19
C LEU A 244 31.17 -2.55 8.34
N PRO A 245 31.02 -3.70 9.01
CA PRO A 245 32.05 -4.16 9.93
C PRO A 245 33.28 -4.53 9.10
N LYS A 246 34.40 -3.85 9.35
CA LYS A 246 35.71 -4.31 8.91
C LYS A 246 35.95 -5.69 9.52
N SER A 247 36.11 -6.66 8.64
CA SER A 247 36.59 -8.01 8.91
C SER A 247 37.81 -7.99 9.83
N ASN A 248 37.70 -8.65 10.98
CA ASN A 248 38.83 -9.33 11.62
C ASN A 248 38.26 -10.51 12.41
N ALA A 249 38.42 -11.69 11.83
CA ALA A 249 38.18 -12.95 12.50
C ALA A 249 39.18 -13.15 13.65
N PRO A 250 38.75 -13.79 14.73
CA PRO A 250 39.35 -15.07 15.04
C PRO A 250 38.29 -16.16 15.30
N ARG A 251 38.65 -17.40 14.93
CA ARG A 251 37.92 -18.63 15.22
C ARG A 251 37.54 -18.71 16.70
N VAL A 252 36.25 -18.82 16.99
CA VAL A 252 35.76 -19.29 18.28
C VAL A 252 34.96 -20.58 18.05
N ARG A 253 35.42 -21.62 18.74
CA ARG A 253 34.87 -22.96 18.83
C ARG A 253 33.57 -22.89 19.64
N TRP A 254 32.47 -23.30 19.05
CA TRP A 254 31.21 -23.50 19.78
C TRP A 254 31.20 -24.93 20.33
N ASP A 255 31.53 -25.07 21.60
CA ASP A 255 31.05 -26.20 22.39
C ASP A 255 29.58 -25.92 22.72
N VAL A 256 28.73 -26.85 22.30
CA VAL A 256 27.30 -26.86 22.54
C VAL A 256 27.08 -27.58 23.86
N SER A 257 26.68 -26.85 24.89
CA SER A 257 26.07 -27.41 26.08
C SER A 257 24.70 -26.77 26.30
N ASP A 258 23.69 -27.57 25.97
CA ASP A 258 22.38 -27.76 26.60
C ASP A 258 21.86 -26.79 27.67
N THR A 259 20.52 -26.66 27.61
CA THR A 259 19.54 -26.38 28.69
C THR A 259 19.47 -24.97 29.29
N ASP A 260 18.39 -24.26 28.95
CA ASP A 260 17.26 -23.95 29.87
C ASP A 260 16.21 -23.13 29.06
N SER A 261 15.01 -23.67 28.80
CA SER A 261 13.87 -23.74 29.73
C SER A 261 13.38 -22.36 30.15
N ASP A 262 12.64 -21.67 29.28
CA ASP A 262 11.66 -20.65 29.67
C ASP A 262 10.48 -20.70 28.68
N GLU A 263 9.63 -21.71 28.91
CA GLU A 263 8.22 -21.70 28.51
C GLU A 263 7.52 -20.54 29.24
N ASP A 264 7.67 -19.32 28.73
CA ASP A 264 6.73 -18.24 29.03
C ASP A 264 6.05 -17.87 27.72
N ASP A 265 5.31 -18.87 27.19
CA ASP A 265 4.22 -18.70 26.22
C ASP A 265 3.13 -17.84 26.88
N ARG A 266 3.45 -16.56 27.09
CA ARG A 266 2.45 -15.52 26.99
C ARG A 266 1.90 -15.67 25.59
N THR A 267 0.79 -16.38 25.48
CA THR A 267 -0.11 -16.31 24.35
C THR A 267 -0.38 -14.83 24.15
N ASP A 268 0.35 -14.22 23.22
CA ASP A 268 0.11 -12.86 22.81
C ASP A 268 -1.38 -12.84 22.49
N VAL A 269 -2.15 -11.98 23.16
CA VAL A 269 -3.60 -11.80 23.00
C VAL A 269 -3.98 -11.33 21.57
N TYR A 270 -3.08 -11.54 20.61
CA TYR A 270 -3.22 -11.35 19.18
C TYR A 270 -3.33 -12.65 18.39
N ASP A 271 -3.27 -13.84 19.00
CA ASP A 271 -3.65 -15.10 18.34
C ASP A 271 -5.18 -15.34 18.30
N TYR A 272 -5.97 -14.34 18.73
CA TYR A 272 -7.41 -14.26 18.45
C TYR A 272 -7.69 -13.82 17.00
N TRP A 273 -7.08 -14.52 16.03
CA TRP A 273 -7.55 -14.53 14.65
C TRP A 273 -8.16 -15.90 14.39
N ASP A 274 -9.44 -15.95 14.75
CA ASP A 274 -10.48 -16.93 14.47
C ASP A 274 -10.13 -18.10 13.50
N PRO A 275 -10.21 -19.38 13.91
CA PRO A 275 -10.08 -20.54 13.01
C PRO A 275 -11.13 -20.60 11.88
N HIS A 276 -12.13 -19.71 11.87
CA HIS A 276 -13.00 -19.51 10.70
C HIS A 276 -12.28 -19.04 9.42
N PHE A 277 -11.02 -18.59 9.51
CA PHE A 277 -10.27 -18.12 8.34
C PHE A 277 -9.76 -19.23 7.43
N GLU A 278 -9.43 -20.42 7.97
CA GLU A 278 -8.95 -21.54 7.14
C GLU A 278 -10.02 -22.09 6.19
N LEU A 279 -11.30 -22.04 6.61
CA LEU A 279 -12.41 -22.45 5.75
C LEU A 279 -12.64 -21.49 4.56
N ALA A 280 -12.39 -20.19 4.75
CA ALA A 280 -12.59 -19.19 3.68
C ALA A 280 -11.46 -19.19 2.63
N GLN A 281 -10.24 -19.64 2.97
CA GLN A 281 -9.18 -19.81 1.97
C GLN A 281 -9.41 -21.03 1.07
N GLN A 282 -10.05 -22.09 1.59
CA GLN A 282 -10.39 -23.27 0.81
C GLN A 282 -11.44 -22.95 -0.28
N GLU A 283 -12.41 -22.07 0.01
CA GLU A 283 -13.48 -21.71 -0.94
C GLU A 283 -13.00 -20.77 -2.07
N ASP A 284 -12.00 -19.92 -1.85
CA ASP A 284 -11.46 -19.00 -2.88
C ASP A 284 -10.60 -19.74 -3.94
N ASP A 285 -10.03 -20.90 -3.60
CA ASP A 285 -9.27 -21.73 -4.55
C ASP A 285 -10.20 -22.48 -5.53
N ASP A 286 -11.42 -22.84 -5.10
CA ASP A 286 -12.43 -23.48 -5.95
C ASP A 286 -13.00 -22.53 -7.01
N TRP A 287 -13.06 -21.21 -6.76
CA TRP A 287 -13.51 -20.21 -7.74
C TRP A 287 -12.47 -19.87 -8.81
N ARG A 288 -11.20 -20.26 -8.64
CA ARG A 288 -10.16 -20.10 -9.68
C ARG A 288 -10.00 -21.34 -10.56
N ALA A 289 -10.68 -22.44 -10.22
CA ALA A 289 -10.67 -23.69 -10.98
C ALA A 289 -11.83 -23.79 -12.01
N LEU A 290 -12.65 -22.75 -12.14
CA LEU A 290 -13.70 -22.57 -13.15
C LEU A 290 -13.33 -21.45 -14.12
#